data_AF-A0A3D1UPI7-F1
#
_entry.id   AF-A0A3D1UPI7-F1
#
_cell.length_a   1.000
_cell.length_b   1.000
_cell.length_c   1.000
_cell.angle_alpha   90.00
_cell.angle_beta   90.00
_cell.angle_gamma   90.00
#
_symmetry.space_group_name_H-M   'P 1'
#
loop_
_entity.id
_entity.type
_entity.pdbx_description
1 polymer ?
#
loop_
_entity_poly.entity_id
_entity_poly.type
_entity_poly.pdbx_seq_one_letter_code
_entity_poly.pdbx_strand_id
1 'polypeptide(L)'
;MQFENWNGWMVLSGLELPPDGGIKAELLMNGRWEPACLFPNLSEEILFEPNNNQDWNWATEYRGLVPAVLLRNDRVYWNYCVNFAGVPKPGGQYLRITRFAAGGRVLSVSEHELFPDPGSTVILNNWREWEGAPVHTCNDMEPNRQHDPVDAEPGWTVANCTFGQPRLTFFGTAEVPPLSYCPALDGEYELYLCVKEELLECTLELPGQSAPEWVYLRAGVIPFNKFWKEIRIGRYQFHKNDWITIRRSETSRFNALRRFGDLFYLKLIPAASAEPVRNNMKVHCPNITFYSEPYSLAYLHLLQNEEMVKTVADIYASLGVKRIVAQMGRIGSFTLYPSKVGARGRAGAIKGDDQQYSNGAEKMMAHLDILALLPKLCRERGILFSANMAINSPYRGSPLEAKFSMEHPEYFHHHLLDFERPEVVDFAAEHFREMAEYEIDGLDVSHTRWPYYQTAESIIAFHRRIVEKIGWKRRKELELSMSFTVDDPDYYQAVEVLLKEDLIDVLTPGRLMCLYPEVNLRPYLELAHRYGKKVYALLDGWGYSYSGMNTQIQPRPNEYRRLAETYLNQGADGIYFYQSEQILSNPFLKRVVRELNEE
;
A
#
# COMPACT_ATOMS: atom_id res chain seq x y z
N MET A 1 -17.49 -16.74 -32.51
CA MET A 1 -17.10 -16.97 -31.10
C MET A 1 -16.11 -18.11 -31.02
N GLN A 2 -15.01 -17.88 -30.30
CA GLN A 2 -13.93 -18.85 -30.07
C GLN A 2 -13.72 -19.02 -28.57
N PHE A 3 -13.22 -20.20 -28.19
CA PHE A 3 -12.92 -20.58 -26.81
C PHE A 3 -11.49 -21.06 -26.72
N GLU A 4 -10.74 -20.53 -25.76
CA GLU A 4 -9.33 -20.86 -25.56
C GLU A 4 -9.02 -21.01 -24.07
N ASN A 5 -8.36 -22.10 -23.70
CA ASN A 5 -7.79 -22.24 -22.36
C ASN A 5 -6.55 -21.36 -22.25
N TRP A 6 -6.50 -20.52 -21.23
CA TRP A 6 -5.39 -19.61 -21.03
C TRP A 6 -5.17 -19.33 -19.54
N ASN A 7 -4.05 -19.81 -19.01
CA ASN A 7 -3.57 -19.50 -17.65
C ASN A 7 -4.60 -19.68 -16.51
N GLY A 8 -5.38 -20.77 -16.54
CA GLY A 8 -6.43 -20.99 -15.55
C GLY A 8 -7.73 -20.23 -15.82
N TRP A 9 -7.94 -19.79 -17.06
CA TRP A 9 -9.15 -19.13 -17.56
C TRP A 9 -9.63 -19.79 -18.84
N MET A 10 -10.92 -19.67 -19.13
CA MET A 10 -11.46 -19.89 -20.47
C MET A 10 -11.75 -18.53 -21.11
N VAL A 11 -11.03 -18.19 -22.17
CA VAL A 11 -11.19 -16.94 -22.91
C VAL A 11 -12.29 -17.11 -23.95
N LEU A 12 -13.30 -16.25 -23.87
CA LEU A 12 -14.35 -16.15 -24.87
C LEU A 12 -14.05 -14.93 -25.74
N SER A 13 -13.87 -15.14 -27.04
CA SER A 13 -13.54 -14.07 -28.00
C SER A 13 -14.38 -14.13 -29.27
N GLY A 14 -14.34 -13.05 -30.07
CA GLY A 14 -15.17 -12.94 -31.27
C GLY A 14 -16.65 -12.95 -30.91
N LEU A 15 -17.02 -12.08 -29.96
CA LEU A 15 -18.34 -11.97 -29.38
C LEU A 15 -19.28 -11.16 -30.29
N GLU A 16 -18.73 -10.25 -31.10
CA GLU A 16 -19.46 -9.43 -32.09
C GLU A 16 -20.67 -8.70 -31.48
N LEU A 17 -20.44 -8.02 -30.35
CA LEU A 17 -21.52 -7.39 -29.59
C LEU A 17 -21.92 -6.03 -30.16
N PRO A 18 -23.21 -5.66 -30.16
CA PRO A 18 -23.62 -4.29 -30.47
C PRO A 18 -23.19 -3.33 -29.34
N PRO A 19 -23.07 -2.01 -29.60
CA PRO A 19 -22.56 -1.03 -28.65
C PRO A 19 -23.26 -1.01 -27.27
N ASP A 20 -24.57 -1.25 -27.23
CA ASP A 20 -25.38 -1.25 -26.01
C ASP A 20 -25.83 -2.67 -25.59
N GLY A 21 -25.10 -3.67 -26.08
CA GLY A 21 -25.37 -5.07 -25.80
C GLY A 21 -24.53 -5.64 -24.65
N GLY A 22 -24.36 -6.94 -24.70
CA GLY A 22 -23.50 -7.67 -23.78
C GLY A 22 -23.62 -9.16 -23.95
N ILE A 23 -22.96 -9.87 -23.05
CA ILE A 23 -22.95 -11.31 -22.99
C ILE A 23 -23.41 -11.76 -21.61
N LYS A 24 -24.17 -12.85 -21.56
CA LYS A 24 -24.42 -13.62 -20.35
C LYS A 24 -23.89 -15.03 -20.55
N ALA A 25 -23.13 -15.55 -19.60
CA ALA A 25 -22.74 -16.95 -19.58
C ALA A 25 -23.26 -17.64 -18.32
N GLU A 26 -23.81 -18.83 -18.51
CA GLU A 26 -24.32 -19.70 -17.46
C GLU A 26 -23.69 -21.07 -17.61
N LEU A 27 -23.33 -21.70 -16.50
CA LEU A 27 -22.71 -23.01 -16.42
C LEU A 27 -23.75 -24.04 -15.97
N LEU A 28 -23.78 -25.22 -16.58
CA LEU A 28 -24.64 -26.31 -16.13
C LEU A 28 -24.02 -27.00 -14.90
N MET A 29 -24.64 -26.84 -13.73
CA MET A 29 -24.25 -27.50 -12.48
C MET A 29 -25.45 -28.21 -11.87
N ASN A 30 -25.33 -29.50 -11.54
CA ASN A 30 -26.40 -30.29 -10.91
C ASN A 30 -27.76 -30.20 -11.64
N GLY A 31 -27.73 -30.14 -12.98
CA GLY A 31 -28.93 -30.05 -13.81
C GLY A 31 -29.58 -28.65 -13.88
N ARG A 32 -28.93 -27.62 -13.33
CA ARG A 32 -29.38 -26.22 -13.37
C ARG A 32 -28.33 -25.33 -14.00
N TRP A 33 -28.79 -24.26 -14.65
CA TRP A 33 -27.92 -23.23 -15.20
C TRP A 33 -27.65 -22.19 -14.12
N GLU A 34 -26.39 -22.13 -13.69
CA GLU A 34 -25.90 -21.21 -12.67
C GLU A 34 -25.04 -20.12 -13.33
N PRO A 35 -24.92 -18.92 -12.74
CA PRO A 35 -24.01 -17.88 -13.24
C PRO A 35 -22.57 -18.37 -13.40
N ALA A 36 -21.97 -18.17 -14.58
CA ALA A 36 -20.53 -18.33 -14.75
C ALA A 36 -19.81 -17.10 -14.18
N CYS A 37 -18.68 -17.29 -13.50
CA CYS A 37 -17.87 -16.18 -12.99
C CYS A 37 -17.08 -15.53 -14.13
N LEU A 38 -17.58 -14.42 -14.67
CA LEU A 38 -16.98 -13.74 -15.81
C LEU A 38 -16.19 -12.50 -15.36
N PHE A 39 -14.92 -12.46 -15.73
CA PHE A 39 -14.07 -11.28 -15.60
C PHE A 39 -14.14 -10.50 -16.92
N PRO A 40 -14.66 -9.26 -16.93
CA PRO A 40 -14.80 -8.47 -18.16
C PRO A 40 -13.47 -8.17 -18.85
N ASN A 41 -12.39 -8.04 -18.07
CA ASN A 41 -11.01 -8.02 -18.52
C ASN A 41 -10.09 -8.31 -17.32
N LEU A 42 -8.81 -8.56 -17.59
CA LEU A 42 -7.81 -8.85 -16.57
C LEU A 42 -7.00 -7.63 -16.09
N SER A 43 -7.30 -6.43 -16.59
CA SER A 43 -6.63 -5.22 -16.14
C SER A 43 -7.14 -4.85 -14.76
N GLU A 44 -6.28 -4.85 -13.75
CA GLU A 44 -6.65 -4.46 -12.38
C GLU A 44 -7.24 -3.05 -12.29
N GLU A 45 -6.96 -2.16 -13.25
CA GLU A 45 -7.56 -0.83 -13.33
C GLU A 45 -9.09 -0.83 -13.37
N ILE A 46 -9.72 -1.88 -13.95
CA ILE A 46 -11.18 -2.00 -13.93
C ILE A 46 -11.71 -2.15 -12.49
N LEU A 47 -10.89 -2.67 -11.57
CA LEU A 47 -11.23 -2.74 -10.15
C LEU A 47 -11.33 -1.34 -9.54
N PHE A 48 -10.66 -0.33 -10.09
CA PHE A 48 -10.66 1.05 -9.59
C PHE A 48 -11.58 2.00 -10.37
N GLU A 49 -12.09 1.59 -11.54
CA GLU A 49 -13.06 2.38 -12.32
C GLU A 49 -14.31 2.71 -11.47
N PRO A 50 -14.74 3.98 -11.43
CA PRO A 50 -15.93 4.38 -10.67
C PRO A 50 -17.21 3.83 -11.31
N ASN A 51 -18.24 3.63 -10.49
CA ASN A 51 -19.62 3.31 -10.93
C ASN A 51 -19.83 1.98 -11.68
N ASN A 52 -18.86 1.07 -11.70
CA ASN A 52 -19.01 -0.25 -12.33
C ASN A 52 -19.19 -1.42 -11.31
N ASN A 53 -19.35 -1.13 -10.01
CA ASN A 53 -19.44 -2.15 -8.96
C ASN A 53 -20.57 -3.16 -9.21
N GLN A 54 -21.75 -2.67 -9.59
CA GLN A 54 -22.92 -3.51 -9.82
C GLN A 54 -22.72 -4.41 -11.04
N ASP A 55 -22.24 -3.85 -12.15
CA ASP A 55 -21.96 -4.61 -13.37
C ASP A 55 -20.83 -5.63 -13.16
N TRP A 56 -19.81 -5.29 -12.37
CA TRP A 56 -18.77 -6.23 -11.94
C TRP A 56 -19.37 -7.41 -11.18
N ASN A 57 -20.23 -7.16 -10.18
CA ASN A 57 -20.85 -8.24 -9.40
C ASN A 57 -21.86 -9.06 -10.22
N TRP A 58 -22.55 -8.44 -11.18
CA TRP A 58 -23.36 -9.19 -12.13
C TRP A 58 -22.52 -10.11 -13.00
N ALA A 59 -21.32 -9.68 -13.38
CA ALA A 59 -20.38 -10.48 -14.14
C ALA A 59 -19.78 -11.62 -13.32
N THR A 60 -19.30 -11.35 -12.10
CA THR A 60 -18.47 -12.30 -11.35
C THR A 60 -19.22 -13.19 -10.37
N GLU A 61 -20.42 -12.82 -9.91
CA GLU A 61 -21.15 -13.57 -8.87
C GLU A 61 -22.60 -13.86 -9.27
N TYR A 62 -23.37 -12.82 -9.61
CA TYR A 62 -24.82 -12.92 -9.54
C TYR A 62 -25.50 -13.39 -10.83
N ARG A 63 -24.95 -13.08 -12.00
CA ARG A 63 -25.64 -13.28 -13.28
C ARG A 63 -24.79 -13.86 -14.40
N GLY A 64 -23.46 -13.85 -14.26
CA GLY A 64 -22.55 -14.12 -15.36
C GLY A 64 -22.77 -13.16 -16.53
N LEU A 65 -23.17 -11.92 -16.25
CA LEU A 65 -23.58 -10.93 -17.24
C LEU A 65 -22.52 -9.83 -17.34
N VAL A 66 -21.97 -9.64 -18.53
CA VAL A 66 -21.00 -8.58 -18.84
C VAL A 66 -21.57 -7.64 -19.90
N PRO A 67 -21.86 -6.38 -19.56
CA PRO A 67 -22.21 -5.35 -20.53
C PRO A 67 -21.04 -5.05 -21.47
N ALA A 68 -21.33 -4.71 -22.72
CA ALA A 68 -20.30 -4.44 -23.73
C ALA A 68 -19.32 -3.32 -23.33
N VAL A 69 -19.79 -2.33 -22.54
CA VAL A 69 -18.96 -1.22 -22.04
C VAL A 69 -17.81 -1.65 -21.11
N LEU A 70 -17.92 -2.80 -20.43
CA LEU A 70 -16.87 -3.32 -19.56
C LEU A 70 -15.83 -4.18 -20.30
N LEU A 71 -16.15 -4.64 -21.51
CA LEU A 71 -15.27 -5.48 -22.29
C LEU A 71 -14.11 -4.67 -22.86
N ARG A 72 -12.97 -5.34 -23.01
CA ARG A 72 -11.80 -4.81 -23.69
C ARG A 72 -11.36 -5.84 -24.73
N ASN A 73 -11.05 -5.38 -25.94
CA ASN A 73 -10.57 -6.22 -27.04
C ASN A 73 -11.53 -7.38 -27.44
N ASP A 74 -12.84 -7.20 -27.27
CA ASP A 74 -13.88 -8.20 -27.59
C ASP A 74 -13.63 -9.57 -26.92
N ARG A 75 -13.13 -9.54 -25.66
CA ARG A 75 -12.82 -10.72 -24.84
C ARG A 75 -13.49 -10.65 -23.47
N VAL A 76 -13.91 -11.80 -22.97
CA VAL A 76 -14.31 -12.02 -21.57
C VAL A 76 -13.68 -13.31 -21.06
N TYR A 77 -13.37 -13.36 -19.77
CA TYR A 77 -12.60 -14.44 -19.16
C TYR A 77 -13.46 -15.17 -18.15
N TRP A 78 -13.78 -16.44 -18.42
CA TRP A 78 -14.49 -17.26 -17.44
C TRP A 78 -13.50 -17.85 -16.43
N ASN A 79 -13.65 -17.45 -15.16
CA ASN A 79 -12.92 -18.02 -14.03
C ASN A 79 -13.58 -19.31 -13.55
N TYR A 80 -13.29 -20.42 -14.22
CA TYR A 80 -13.85 -21.71 -13.81
C TYR A 80 -13.36 -22.14 -12.42
N CYS A 81 -12.18 -21.69 -11.97
CA CYS A 81 -11.69 -21.98 -10.61
C CYS A 81 -12.63 -21.43 -9.53
N VAL A 82 -13.28 -20.29 -9.78
CA VAL A 82 -14.29 -19.66 -8.93
C VAL A 82 -15.69 -20.32 -9.03
N ASN A 83 -15.96 -21.12 -10.06
CA ASN A 83 -17.19 -21.91 -10.10
C ASN A 83 -17.02 -23.31 -9.49
N PHE A 84 -15.83 -23.92 -9.60
CA PHE A 84 -15.60 -25.33 -9.22
C PHE A 84 -14.79 -25.56 -7.94
N ALA A 85 -14.42 -24.49 -7.24
CA ALA A 85 -13.52 -24.49 -6.09
C ALA A 85 -12.20 -25.16 -6.43
N GLY A 86 -11.52 -24.62 -7.44
CA GLY A 86 -10.29 -25.17 -8.01
C GLY A 86 -10.46 -25.67 -9.44
N VAL A 87 -9.52 -26.51 -9.88
CA VAL A 87 -9.56 -27.08 -11.23
C VAL A 87 -10.70 -28.11 -11.32
N PRO A 88 -11.65 -27.96 -12.27
CA PRO A 88 -12.74 -28.93 -12.43
C PRO A 88 -12.20 -30.32 -12.76
N LYS A 89 -12.99 -31.34 -12.42
CA LYS A 89 -12.67 -32.72 -12.81
C LYS A 89 -12.61 -32.85 -14.33
N PRO A 90 -11.75 -33.74 -14.87
CA PRO A 90 -11.70 -34.01 -16.31
C PRO A 90 -13.09 -34.38 -16.85
N GLY A 91 -13.54 -33.65 -17.87
CA GLY A 91 -14.84 -33.83 -18.50
C GLY A 91 -15.40 -32.53 -19.10
N GLY A 92 -16.30 -32.67 -20.07
CA GLY A 92 -16.98 -31.54 -20.70
C GLY A 92 -17.85 -30.78 -19.71
N GLN A 93 -17.64 -29.47 -19.64
CA GLN A 93 -18.46 -28.52 -18.90
C GLN A 93 -19.35 -27.78 -19.90
N TYR A 94 -20.66 -27.75 -19.66
CA TYR A 94 -21.60 -27.11 -20.56
C TYR A 94 -21.77 -25.64 -20.17
N LEU A 95 -21.47 -24.75 -21.11
CA LEU A 95 -21.63 -23.30 -20.96
C LEU A 95 -22.70 -22.80 -21.94
N ARG A 96 -23.75 -22.17 -21.43
CA ARG A 96 -24.77 -21.48 -22.21
C ARG A 96 -24.39 -20.02 -22.30
N ILE A 97 -24.33 -19.51 -23.52
CA ILE A 97 -23.97 -18.14 -23.82
C ILE A 97 -25.12 -17.45 -24.51
N THR A 98 -25.57 -16.36 -23.91
CA THR A 98 -26.61 -15.49 -24.45
C THR A 98 -25.96 -14.16 -24.85
N ARG A 99 -26.03 -13.82 -26.14
CA ARG A 99 -25.71 -12.47 -26.63
C ARG A 99 -26.99 -11.64 -26.60
N PHE A 100 -26.91 -10.42 -26.10
CA PHE A 100 -28.05 -9.50 -26.06
C PHE A 100 -27.68 -8.12 -26.58
N ALA A 101 -28.70 -7.37 -27.02
CA ALA A 101 -28.63 -5.98 -27.42
C ALA A 101 -29.30 -5.06 -26.39
N ALA A 102 -29.39 -3.77 -26.72
CA ALA A 102 -30.08 -2.76 -25.92
C ALA A 102 -31.44 -3.24 -25.39
N GLY A 103 -31.72 -2.92 -24.12
CA GLY A 103 -32.95 -3.34 -23.44
C GLY A 103 -33.04 -4.84 -23.11
N GLY A 104 -31.93 -5.59 -23.24
CA GLY A 104 -31.88 -7.02 -22.95
C GLY A 104 -32.46 -7.91 -24.06
N ARG A 105 -32.65 -7.37 -25.28
CA ARG A 105 -33.14 -8.16 -26.42
C ARG A 105 -32.13 -9.24 -26.78
N VAL A 106 -32.50 -10.50 -26.57
CA VAL A 106 -31.67 -11.66 -26.92
C VAL A 106 -31.45 -11.68 -28.44
N LEU A 107 -30.18 -11.75 -28.84
CA LEU A 107 -29.76 -11.89 -30.24
C LEU A 107 -29.52 -13.35 -30.60
N SER A 108 -28.88 -14.10 -29.69
CA SER A 108 -28.60 -15.51 -29.87
C SER A 108 -28.40 -16.18 -28.51
N VAL A 109 -28.77 -17.45 -28.44
CA VAL A 109 -28.40 -18.37 -27.35
C VAL A 109 -27.67 -19.54 -27.98
N SER A 110 -26.52 -19.90 -27.42
CA SER A 110 -25.73 -21.04 -27.88
C SER A 110 -25.20 -21.81 -26.67
N GLU A 111 -25.14 -23.12 -26.77
CA GLU A 111 -24.61 -23.99 -25.72
C GLU A 111 -23.35 -24.68 -26.26
N HIS A 112 -22.31 -24.71 -25.44
CA HIS A 112 -21.00 -25.22 -25.81
C HIS A 112 -20.52 -26.18 -24.75
N GLU A 113 -20.02 -27.33 -25.17
CA GLU A 113 -19.26 -28.23 -24.30
C GLU A 113 -17.79 -27.80 -24.35
N LEU A 114 -17.27 -27.38 -23.20
CA LEU A 114 -15.92 -26.85 -23.05
C LEU A 114 -15.12 -27.75 -22.11
N PHE A 115 -13.80 -27.77 -22.30
CA PHE A 115 -12.89 -28.60 -21.50
C PHE A 115 -11.89 -27.68 -20.80
N PRO A 116 -12.23 -27.16 -19.60
CA PRO A 116 -11.32 -26.30 -18.85
C PRO A 116 -10.02 -27.04 -18.52
N ASP A 117 -8.90 -26.42 -18.84
CA ASP A 117 -7.56 -26.95 -18.61
C ASP A 117 -6.64 -25.80 -18.16
N PRO A 118 -6.08 -25.84 -16.94
CA PRO A 118 -5.15 -24.81 -16.49
C PRO A 118 -3.81 -24.86 -17.24
N GLY A 119 -3.53 -25.91 -18.01
CA GLY A 119 -2.25 -26.10 -18.69
C GLY A 119 -1.11 -26.19 -17.68
N SER A 120 -0.11 -25.33 -17.84
CA SER A 120 1.04 -25.21 -16.93
C SER A 120 0.79 -24.31 -15.72
N THR A 121 -0.40 -23.70 -15.59
CA THR A 121 -0.76 -22.90 -14.42
C THR A 121 -1.05 -23.81 -13.23
N VAL A 122 -0.50 -23.46 -12.08
CA VAL A 122 -0.75 -24.17 -10.81
C VAL A 122 -1.73 -23.38 -9.95
N ILE A 123 -2.78 -24.07 -9.49
CA ILE A 123 -3.81 -23.52 -8.60
C ILE A 123 -3.68 -24.20 -7.24
N LEU A 124 -3.35 -23.44 -6.21
CA LEU A 124 -3.22 -23.92 -4.84
C LEU A 124 -4.43 -23.50 -4.03
N ASN A 125 -5.29 -24.47 -3.72
CA ASN A 125 -6.53 -24.25 -2.98
C ASN A 125 -6.86 -25.37 -1.99
N ASN A 126 -6.08 -26.46 -1.97
CA ASN A 126 -6.20 -27.50 -0.97
C ASN A 126 -5.41 -27.14 0.29
N TRP A 127 -5.98 -26.26 1.10
CA TRP A 127 -5.34 -25.74 2.32
C TRP A 127 -5.01 -26.81 3.37
N ARG A 128 -5.60 -28.00 3.26
CA ARG A 128 -5.34 -29.12 4.18
C ARG A 128 -4.00 -29.82 3.93
N GLU A 129 -3.41 -29.63 2.75
CA GLU A 129 -2.09 -30.16 2.39
C GLU A 129 -0.94 -29.23 2.81
N TRP A 130 -1.25 -28.06 3.36
CA TRP A 130 -0.25 -27.13 3.83
C TRP A 130 0.32 -27.60 5.18
N GLU A 131 1.63 -27.53 5.31
CA GLU A 131 2.37 -27.90 6.52
C GLU A 131 2.40 -26.75 7.54
N GLY A 132 2.62 -27.09 8.81
CA GLY A 132 2.69 -26.13 9.91
C GLY A 132 1.60 -26.37 10.94
N ALA A 133 0.74 -25.37 11.14
CA ALA A 133 -0.36 -25.47 12.09
C ALA A 133 -1.50 -26.38 11.60
N PRO A 134 -2.26 -27.02 12.52
CA PRO A 134 -3.48 -27.72 12.15
C PRO A 134 -4.46 -26.80 11.44
N VAL A 135 -5.10 -27.32 10.39
CA VAL A 135 -6.15 -26.61 9.64
C VAL A 135 -7.50 -27.24 9.97
N HIS A 136 -8.32 -26.49 10.71
CA HIS A 136 -9.66 -26.91 11.12
C HIS A 136 -10.63 -26.89 9.93
N THR A 137 -11.79 -27.52 10.09
CA THR A 137 -12.88 -27.45 9.10
C THR A 137 -14.14 -26.96 9.79
N CYS A 138 -14.75 -25.92 9.22
CA CYS A 138 -16.06 -25.41 9.64
C CYS A 138 -17.04 -25.58 8.47
N ASN A 139 -18.14 -26.29 8.71
CA ASN A 139 -19.19 -26.52 7.70
C ASN A 139 -20.37 -25.57 7.89
N ASP A 140 -21.17 -25.42 6.84
CA ASP A 140 -22.43 -24.66 6.84
C ASP A 140 -22.26 -23.19 7.28
N MET A 141 -21.11 -22.61 6.92
CA MET A 141 -20.84 -21.20 7.16
C MET A 141 -21.75 -20.34 6.28
N GLU A 142 -22.43 -19.38 6.90
CA GLU A 142 -23.13 -18.35 6.14
C GLU A 142 -22.13 -17.57 5.28
N PRO A 143 -22.40 -17.40 3.98
CA PRO A 143 -21.59 -16.52 3.14
C PRO A 143 -21.62 -15.10 3.75
N ASN A 144 -20.47 -14.42 3.70
CA ASN A 144 -20.33 -13.01 4.06
C ASN A 144 -20.51 -12.68 5.57
N ARG A 145 -20.34 -13.69 6.44
CA ARG A 145 -20.39 -13.48 7.89
C ARG A 145 -19.29 -12.51 8.36
N GLN A 146 -19.68 -11.53 9.17
CA GLN A 146 -18.76 -10.50 9.70
C GLN A 146 -18.04 -10.93 10.99
N HIS A 147 -18.51 -11.99 11.64
CA HIS A 147 -17.98 -12.48 12.91
C HIS A 147 -17.74 -13.98 12.86
N ASP A 148 -16.77 -14.44 13.64
CA ASP A 148 -16.47 -15.86 13.81
C ASP A 148 -17.71 -16.58 14.39
N PRO A 149 -17.95 -17.85 14.02
CA PRO A 149 -18.92 -18.70 14.72
C PRO A 149 -18.62 -18.75 16.22
N VAL A 150 -19.66 -18.78 17.05
CA VAL A 150 -19.52 -18.80 18.52
C VAL A 150 -18.78 -20.07 18.99
N ASP A 151 -18.92 -21.14 18.24
CA ASP A 151 -18.34 -22.47 18.44
C ASP A 151 -17.09 -22.74 17.58
N ALA A 152 -16.55 -21.73 16.90
CA ALA A 152 -15.35 -21.90 16.08
C ALA A 152 -14.10 -22.16 16.93
N GLU A 153 -13.34 -23.20 16.56
CA GLU A 153 -12.01 -23.43 17.10
C GLU A 153 -11.05 -22.32 16.62
N PRO A 154 -10.27 -21.67 17.52
CA PRO A 154 -9.31 -20.65 17.11
C PRO A 154 -8.17 -21.24 16.27
N GLY A 155 -7.88 -20.60 15.13
CA GLY A 155 -6.78 -21.00 14.24
C GLY A 155 -7.13 -20.97 12.76
N TRP A 156 -6.23 -21.54 11.95
CA TRP A 156 -6.43 -21.69 10.52
C TRP A 156 -7.61 -22.61 10.24
N THR A 157 -8.53 -22.15 9.40
CA THR A 157 -9.77 -22.89 9.13
C THR A 157 -10.08 -22.89 7.64
N VAL A 158 -10.43 -24.07 7.12
CA VAL A 158 -11.17 -24.17 5.86
C VAL A 158 -12.65 -24.03 6.17
N ALA A 159 -13.21 -22.88 5.81
CA ALA A 159 -14.64 -22.62 5.94
C ALA A 159 -15.37 -23.06 4.67
N ASN A 160 -16.25 -24.06 4.80
CA ASN A 160 -17.16 -24.51 3.76
C ASN A 160 -18.48 -23.74 3.90
N CYS A 161 -18.78 -22.86 2.96
CA CYS A 161 -20.00 -22.06 3.00
C CYS A 161 -21.22 -22.87 2.55
N THR A 162 -22.39 -22.62 3.15
CA THR A 162 -23.69 -23.23 2.76
C THR A 162 -23.99 -23.04 1.28
N PHE A 163 -23.58 -21.88 0.75
CA PHE A 163 -23.56 -21.56 -0.67
C PHE A 163 -22.22 -20.88 -0.97
N GLY A 164 -21.31 -21.58 -1.66
CA GLY A 164 -20.04 -21.01 -2.09
C GLY A 164 -18.87 -21.98 -2.04
N GLN A 165 -17.68 -21.45 -2.30
CA GLN A 165 -16.46 -22.22 -2.34
C GLN A 165 -15.80 -22.32 -0.95
N PRO A 166 -15.10 -23.43 -0.66
CA PRO A 166 -14.17 -23.50 0.46
C PRO A 166 -13.15 -22.37 0.38
N ARG A 167 -12.86 -21.75 1.53
CA ARG A 167 -11.88 -20.66 1.66
C ARG A 167 -11.01 -20.89 2.89
N LEU A 168 -9.76 -20.48 2.81
CA LEU A 168 -8.90 -20.35 3.98
C LEU A 168 -9.28 -19.06 4.72
N THR A 169 -9.50 -19.20 6.01
CA THR A 169 -9.72 -18.09 6.93
C THR A 169 -9.01 -18.36 8.26
N PHE A 170 -9.11 -17.42 9.19
CA PHE A 170 -8.55 -17.55 10.53
C PHE A 170 -9.56 -17.10 11.57
N PHE A 171 -9.86 -17.96 12.55
CA PHE A 171 -10.75 -17.63 13.66
C PHE A 171 -9.99 -17.35 14.96
N GLY A 172 -10.49 -16.41 15.75
CA GLY A 172 -9.95 -16.04 17.05
C GLY A 172 -8.57 -15.34 17.01
N THR A 173 -8.00 -15.11 18.19
CA THR A 173 -6.78 -14.29 18.38
C THR A 173 -5.55 -15.09 18.82
N ALA A 174 -5.69 -16.42 18.91
CA ALA A 174 -4.64 -17.32 19.35
C ALA A 174 -3.39 -17.24 18.45
N GLU A 175 -2.20 -17.33 19.04
CA GLU A 175 -0.96 -17.44 18.27
C GLU A 175 -0.86 -18.83 17.66
N VAL A 176 -0.69 -18.90 16.34
CA VAL A 176 -0.70 -20.16 15.60
C VAL A 176 0.44 -20.12 14.57
N PRO A 177 1.23 -21.20 14.42
CA PRO A 177 2.27 -21.28 13.40
C PRO A 177 1.76 -20.93 11.99
N PRO A 178 2.63 -20.42 11.11
CA PRO A 178 2.26 -20.17 9.71
C PRO A 178 1.94 -21.48 8.96
N LEU A 179 1.30 -21.35 7.81
CA LEU A 179 1.09 -22.45 6.86
C LEU A 179 2.14 -22.36 5.75
N SER A 180 2.74 -23.49 5.38
CA SER A 180 3.75 -23.56 4.33
C SER A 180 3.42 -24.63 3.29
N TYR A 181 3.72 -24.38 2.02
CA TYR A 181 3.53 -25.37 0.97
C TYR A 181 4.66 -25.31 -0.07
N CYS A 182 5.19 -26.47 -0.45
CA CYS A 182 6.16 -26.60 -1.53
C CYS A 182 5.45 -27.03 -2.82
N PRO A 183 5.30 -26.14 -3.82
CA PRO A 183 4.61 -26.47 -5.06
C PRO A 183 5.47 -27.28 -6.04
N ALA A 184 6.74 -27.58 -5.69
CA ALA A 184 7.69 -28.34 -6.51
C ALA A 184 7.89 -27.78 -7.94
N LEU A 185 7.86 -26.45 -8.07
CA LEU A 185 8.01 -25.74 -9.35
C LEU A 185 9.47 -25.42 -9.66
N ASP A 186 9.77 -25.16 -10.93
CA ASP A 186 11.08 -24.67 -11.36
C ASP A 186 10.89 -23.65 -12.48
N GLY A 187 11.50 -22.48 -12.36
CA GLY A 187 11.33 -21.36 -13.28
C GLY A 187 10.65 -20.14 -12.66
N GLU A 188 10.37 -19.15 -13.49
CA GLU A 188 9.80 -17.87 -13.07
C GLU A 188 8.27 -17.88 -13.19
N TYR A 189 7.56 -17.44 -12.15
CA TYR A 189 6.10 -17.47 -12.08
C TYR A 189 5.52 -16.14 -11.59
N GLU A 190 4.40 -15.75 -12.18
CA GLU A 190 3.52 -14.70 -11.69
C GLU A 190 2.57 -15.26 -10.64
N LEU A 191 2.55 -14.65 -9.45
CA LEU A 191 1.68 -15.04 -8.33
C LEU A 191 0.46 -14.13 -8.23
N TYR A 192 -0.71 -14.76 -8.16
CA TYR A 192 -2.00 -14.11 -7.94
C TYR A 192 -2.72 -14.68 -6.71
N LEU A 193 -3.43 -13.83 -5.98
CA LEU A 193 -4.35 -14.21 -4.91
C LEU A 193 -5.79 -14.04 -5.36
N CYS A 194 -6.65 -15.01 -5.07
CA CYS A 194 -8.09 -14.85 -5.25
C CYS A 194 -8.80 -14.58 -3.93
N VAL A 195 -9.52 -13.45 -3.89
CA VAL A 195 -10.34 -13.01 -2.77
C VAL A 195 -11.76 -12.70 -3.24
N LYS A 196 -12.77 -12.95 -2.40
CA LYS A 196 -14.17 -12.58 -2.69
C LYS A 196 -14.54 -11.24 -2.06
N GLU A 197 -14.43 -11.15 -0.73
CA GLU A 197 -14.83 -9.97 0.05
C GLU A 197 -13.66 -9.36 0.84
N GLU A 198 -13.02 -8.40 0.17
CA GLU A 198 -12.62 -7.05 0.63
C GLU A 198 -11.57 -6.88 1.72
N LEU A 199 -11.39 -7.86 2.60
CA LEU A 199 -10.37 -7.82 3.63
C LEU A 199 -9.48 -9.03 3.45
N LEU A 200 -8.20 -8.77 3.19
CA LEU A 200 -7.14 -9.76 3.31
C LEU A 200 -5.98 -9.08 3.98
N GLU A 201 -5.51 -9.65 5.09
CA GLU A 201 -4.31 -9.18 5.75
C GLU A 201 -3.39 -10.33 6.11
N CYS A 202 -2.31 -10.45 5.35
CA CYS A 202 -1.35 -11.53 5.52
C CYS A 202 0.07 -11.07 5.18
N THR A 203 1.02 -11.88 5.61
CA THR A 203 2.42 -11.81 5.20
C THR A 203 2.73 -13.07 4.41
N LEU A 204 3.29 -12.92 3.22
CA LEU A 204 3.75 -14.02 2.39
C LEU A 204 5.28 -14.04 2.39
N GLU A 205 5.88 -15.17 2.76
CA GLU A 205 7.30 -15.40 2.54
C GLU A 205 7.42 -16.18 1.23
N LEU A 206 8.15 -15.61 0.28
CA LEU A 206 8.21 -16.09 -1.10
C LEU A 206 9.64 -16.44 -1.50
N PRO A 207 9.82 -17.40 -2.43
CA PRO A 207 11.15 -17.88 -2.81
C PRO A 207 12.06 -16.80 -3.38
N GLY A 208 13.34 -16.89 -3.03
CA GLY A 208 14.38 -15.99 -3.51
C GLY A 208 14.24 -14.53 -3.05
N GLN A 209 13.27 -14.21 -2.18
CA GLN A 209 13.08 -12.86 -1.67
C GLN A 209 13.82 -12.65 -0.36
N SER A 210 14.53 -11.53 -0.24
CA SER A 210 15.16 -11.10 1.02
C SER A 210 14.16 -10.54 2.02
N ALA A 211 12.93 -10.24 1.57
CA ALA A 211 11.89 -9.61 2.35
C ALA A 211 10.55 -10.29 2.09
N PRO A 212 9.65 -10.36 3.10
CA PRO A 212 8.32 -10.87 2.89
C PRO A 212 7.42 -9.86 2.16
N GLU A 213 6.37 -10.36 1.51
CA GLU A 213 5.31 -9.53 0.96
C GLU A 213 4.21 -9.28 2.01
N TRP A 214 4.12 -8.05 2.49
CA TRP A 214 2.94 -7.61 3.25
C TRP A 214 1.77 -7.35 2.31
N VAL A 215 0.64 -7.97 2.58
CA VAL A 215 -0.59 -7.81 1.79
C VAL A 215 -1.67 -7.31 2.72
N TYR A 216 -2.20 -6.13 2.42
CA TYR A 216 -3.35 -5.54 3.08
C TYR A 216 -4.33 -5.00 2.05
N LEU A 217 -5.48 -5.67 1.97
CA LEU A 217 -6.61 -5.28 1.15
C LEU A 217 -7.73 -4.85 2.09
N ARG A 218 -8.31 -3.68 1.87
CA ARG A 218 -9.47 -3.17 2.63
C ARG A 218 -10.32 -2.23 1.80
N ALA A 219 -11.47 -1.83 2.37
CA ALA A 219 -12.23 -0.67 1.94
C ALA A 219 -11.30 0.56 1.78
N GLY A 220 -11.24 1.11 0.57
CA GLY A 220 -10.39 2.28 0.24
C GLY A 220 -9.08 1.93 -0.49
N VAL A 221 -8.59 0.68 -0.40
CA VAL A 221 -7.54 0.13 -1.27
C VAL A 221 -8.17 -0.35 -2.58
N ILE A 222 -9.34 -0.99 -2.50
CA ILE A 222 -10.17 -1.42 -3.65
C ILE A 222 -11.62 -0.96 -3.35
N PRO A 223 -12.45 -0.61 -4.35
CA PRO A 223 -13.87 -0.33 -4.14
C PRO A 223 -14.59 -1.45 -3.39
N PHE A 224 -15.30 -1.05 -2.32
CA PHE A 224 -15.92 -1.86 -1.26
C PHE A 224 -17.13 -2.71 -1.72
N ASN A 225 -17.33 -2.92 -3.03
CA ASN A 225 -18.50 -3.66 -3.51
C ASN A 225 -18.20 -4.50 -4.75
N LYS A 226 -17.01 -5.08 -4.85
CA LYS A 226 -16.65 -5.95 -5.97
C LYS A 226 -16.38 -7.37 -5.48
N PHE A 227 -17.12 -8.35 -5.97
CA PHE A 227 -16.88 -9.76 -5.66
C PHE A 227 -15.92 -10.38 -6.65
N TRP A 228 -15.13 -11.32 -6.13
CA TRP A 228 -14.11 -12.07 -6.86
C TRP A 228 -13.10 -11.19 -7.56
N LYS A 229 -11.89 -11.20 -7.03
CA LYS A 229 -10.74 -10.46 -7.53
C LYS A 229 -9.57 -11.43 -7.59
N GLU A 230 -8.92 -11.53 -8.74
CA GLU A 230 -7.56 -12.06 -8.82
C GLU A 230 -6.59 -10.89 -8.78
N ILE A 231 -5.73 -10.84 -7.76
CA ILE A 231 -4.82 -9.74 -7.50
C ILE A 231 -3.41 -10.23 -7.70
N ARG A 232 -2.67 -9.61 -8.63
CA ARG A 232 -1.27 -9.93 -8.86
C ARG A 232 -0.43 -9.37 -7.73
N ILE A 233 0.37 -10.24 -7.12
CA ILE A 233 1.32 -9.88 -6.05
C ILE A 233 2.68 -9.53 -6.64
N GLY A 234 3.17 -10.34 -7.57
CA GLY A 234 4.47 -10.13 -8.20
C GLY A 234 4.94 -11.34 -8.97
N ARG A 235 6.17 -11.24 -9.46
CA ARG A 235 6.87 -12.28 -10.20
C ARG A 235 8.02 -12.82 -9.35
N TYR A 236 8.14 -14.13 -9.27
CA TYR A 236 9.11 -14.79 -8.39
C TYR A 236 9.76 -15.98 -9.09
N GLN A 237 11.05 -16.19 -8.81
CA GLN A 237 11.81 -17.35 -9.26
C GLN A 237 11.60 -18.50 -8.27
N PHE A 238 11.14 -19.65 -8.78
CA PHE A 238 10.97 -20.87 -8.00
C PHE A 238 12.03 -21.92 -8.38
N HIS A 239 12.43 -22.69 -7.38
CA HIS A 239 13.14 -23.95 -7.46
C HIS A 239 12.35 -25.06 -6.78
N LYS A 240 12.65 -26.32 -7.12
CA LYS A 240 11.83 -27.48 -6.75
C LYS A 240 11.59 -27.69 -5.26
N ASN A 241 12.42 -27.12 -4.40
CA ASN A 241 12.32 -27.28 -2.94
C ASN A 241 11.90 -25.99 -2.25
N ASP A 242 11.51 -24.98 -3.02
CA ASP A 242 11.12 -23.70 -2.47
C ASP A 242 9.70 -23.77 -1.90
N TRP A 243 9.48 -22.98 -0.85
CA TRP A 243 8.23 -22.96 -0.09
C TRP A 243 7.55 -21.60 -0.22
N ILE A 244 6.22 -21.62 -0.23
CA ILE A 244 5.38 -20.45 0.00
C ILE A 244 4.90 -20.54 1.45
N THR A 245 5.14 -19.50 2.24
CA THR A 245 4.65 -19.43 3.62
C THR A 245 3.59 -18.34 3.75
N ILE A 246 2.43 -18.67 4.31
CA ILE A 246 1.36 -17.74 4.66
C ILE A 246 1.35 -17.56 6.17
N ARG A 247 1.53 -16.31 6.60
CA ARG A 247 1.40 -15.90 7.99
C ARG A 247 0.25 -14.93 8.14
N ARG A 248 -0.59 -15.15 9.15
CA ARG A 248 -1.56 -14.14 9.55
C ARG A 248 -0.82 -12.92 10.11
N SER A 249 -1.20 -11.72 9.67
CA SER A 249 -0.60 -10.49 10.22
C SER A 249 -0.84 -10.37 11.72
N GLU A 250 0.20 -10.03 12.46
CA GLU A 250 0.18 -10.00 13.92
C GLU A 250 -0.82 -8.96 14.46
N THR A 251 -1.05 -7.87 13.74
CA THR A 251 -2.04 -6.84 14.09
C THR A 251 -3.47 -7.36 14.10
N SER A 252 -3.79 -8.38 13.31
CA SER A 252 -5.13 -8.99 13.31
C SER A 252 -5.47 -9.73 14.61
N ARG A 253 -4.49 -9.98 15.49
CA ARG A 253 -4.72 -10.57 16.82
C ARG A 253 -5.34 -9.60 17.81
N PHE A 254 -5.05 -8.30 17.64
CA PHE A 254 -5.33 -7.30 18.66
C PHE A 254 -6.27 -6.19 18.17
N ASN A 255 -6.48 -6.07 16.86
CA ASN A 255 -7.36 -5.08 16.26
C ASN A 255 -8.54 -5.79 15.57
N ALA A 256 -9.74 -5.66 16.12
CA ALA A 256 -10.95 -6.31 15.60
C ALA A 256 -11.37 -5.83 14.19
N LEU A 257 -10.86 -4.67 13.74
CA LEU A 257 -11.07 -4.18 12.37
C LEU A 257 -10.09 -4.79 11.36
N ARG A 258 -9.07 -5.51 11.84
CA ARG A 258 -8.05 -6.18 11.03
C ARG A 258 -8.21 -7.68 11.21
N ARG A 259 -8.40 -8.42 10.12
CA ARG A 259 -8.52 -9.88 10.15
C ARG A 259 -7.78 -10.47 8.96
N PHE A 260 -7.38 -11.73 9.07
CA PHE A 260 -6.81 -12.45 7.93
C PHE A 260 -7.72 -12.35 6.72
N GLY A 261 -9.04 -12.48 6.93
CA GLY A 261 -10.03 -12.38 5.88
C GLY A 261 -10.22 -13.73 5.20
N ASP A 262 -10.33 -13.72 3.87
CA ASP A 262 -10.63 -14.92 3.10
C ASP A 262 -9.74 -15.05 1.87
N LEU A 263 -9.04 -16.18 1.79
CA LEU A 263 -8.22 -16.55 0.64
C LEU A 263 -8.80 -17.81 -0.02
N PHE A 264 -9.17 -17.71 -1.29
CA PHE A 264 -9.82 -18.80 -2.02
C PHE A 264 -8.82 -19.70 -2.73
N TYR A 265 -7.81 -19.10 -3.38
CA TYR A 265 -6.67 -19.83 -3.94
C TYR A 265 -5.48 -18.91 -4.19
N LEU A 266 -4.30 -19.52 -4.30
CA LEU A 266 -3.14 -18.94 -4.99
C LEU A 266 -3.10 -19.47 -6.43
N LYS A 267 -2.79 -18.60 -7.39
CA LYS A 267 -2.59 -18.98 -8.79
C LYS A 267 -1.17 -18.61 -9.21
N LEU A 268 -0.43 -19.58 -9.73
CA LEU A 268 0.95 -19.46 -10.21
C LEU A 268 0.98 -19.68 -11.72
N ILE A 269 1.24 -18.62 -12.47
CA ILE A 269 1.29 -18.66 -13.94
C ILE A 269 2.75 -18.59 -14.38
N PRO A 270 3.28 -19.54 -15.18
CA PRO A 270 4.63 -19.41 -15.72
C PRO A 270 4.82 -18.07 -16.44
N ALA A 271 5.90 -17.34 -16.14
CA ALA A 271 6.13 -16.01 -16.69
C ALA A 271 6.18 -16.01 -18.24
N ALA A 272 6.62 -17.12 -18.85
CA ALA A 272 6.65 -17.30 -20.30
C ALA A 272 5.25 -17.45 -20.95
N SER A 273 4.23 -17.88 -20.20
CA SER A 273 2.84 -18.03 -20.69
C SER A 273 1.93 -16.88 -20.23
N ALA A 274 2.36 -16.11 -19.23
CA ALA A 274 1.64 -14.92 -18.78
C ALA A 274 1.58 -13.88 -19.91
N GLU A 275 0.45 -13.15 -20.02
CA GLU A 275 0.45 -11.94 -20.84
C GLU A 275 1.52 -11.00 -20.25
N PRO A 276 2.39 -10.41 -21.08
CA PRO A 276 3.36 -9.46 -20.57
C PRO A 276 2.60 -8.33 -19.88
N VAL A 277 2.77 -8.20 -18.56
CA VAL A 277 2.34 -6.99 -17.88
C VAL A 277 3.17 -5.89 -18.48
N ARG A 278 2.56 -5.08 -19.37
CA ARG A 278 3.25 -3.94 -19.95
C ARG A 278 3.55 -3.00 -18.80
N ASN A 279 4.83 -2.77 -18.53
CA ASN A 279 5.24 -1.60 -17.78
C ASN A 279 4.73 -0.40 -18.59
N ASN A 280 3.69 0.25 -18.08
CA ASN A 280 3.05 1.37 -18.74
C ASN A 280 3.78 2.68 -18.47
N MET A 281 4.81 2.64 -17.63
CA MET A 281 5.61 3.79 -17.26
C MET A 281 6.67 4.04 -18.32
N LYS A 282 6.72 5.28 -18.79
CA LYS A 282 7.64 5.73 -19.84
C LYS A 282 8.90 6.38 -19.29
N VAL A 283 9.07 6.35 -17.98
CA VAL A 283 10.15 7.03 -17.26
C VAL A 283 10.76 6.06 -16.25
N HIS A 284 12.07 6.15 -16.12
CA HIS A 284 12.84 5.46 -15.10
C HIS A 284 13.25 6.47 -14.02
N CYS A 285 13.10 6.11 -12.75
CA CYS A 285 13.50 6.94 -11.61
C CYS A 285 14.16 6.09 -10.53
N PRO A 286 15.49 6.00 -10.52
CA PRO A 286 16.19 5.25 -9.49
C PRO A 286 16.22 6.00 -8.15
N ASN A 287 15.98 7.32 -8.14
CA ASN A 287 16.03 8.17 -6.94
C ASN A 287 14.67 8.18 -6.21
N ILE A 288 14.31 7.04 -5.62
CA ILE A 288 13.09 6.92 -4.83
C ILE A 288 13.38 7.19 -3.35
N THR A 289 12.66 8.16 -2.79
CA THR A 289 12.65 8.46 -1.36
C THR A 289 11.32 8.05 -0.75
N PHE A 290 11.35 7.29 0.34
CA PHE A 290 10.17 7.04 1.15
C PHE A 290 10.21 7.89 2.40
N TYR A 291 9.13 8.64 2.65
CA TYR A 291 8.86 9.15 3.98
C TYR A 291 8.13 8.09 4.78
N SER A 292 8.73 7.68 5.89
CA SER A 292 8.20 6.66 6.78
C SER A 292 7.97 7.23 8.17
N GLU A 293 6.90 6.81 8.81
CA GLU A 293 6.62 7.09 10.21
C GLU A 293 6.80 5.78 11.00
N PRO A 294 7.92 5.57 11.72
CA PRO A 294 8.09 4.41 12.60
C PRO A 294 6.97 4.25 13.62
N TYR A 295 6.33 5.36 14.00
CA TYR A 295 5.08 5.34 14.77
C TYR A 295 3.99 4.53 14.07
N SER A 296 3.73 4.80 12.79
CA SER A 296 2.73 4.11 11.98
C SER A 296 3.13 2.66 11.70
N LEU A 297 4.42 2.36 11.55
CA LEU A 297 4.93 0.98 11.48
C LEU A 297 4.72 0.24 12.81
N ALA A 298 4.97 0.86 13.95
CA ALA A 298 4.72 0.27 15.26
C ALA A 298 3.22 0.05 15.51
N TYR A 299 2.37 0.93 14.93
CA TYR A 299 0.91 0.80 14.98
C TYR A 299 0.39 -0.32 14.08
N LEU A 300 0.81 -0.36 12.81
CA LEU A 300 0.26 -1.22 11.76
C LEU A 300 1.00 -2.55 11.59
N HIS A 301 2.26 -2.62 11.98
CA HIS A 301 3.14 -3.78 11.76
C HIS A 301 3.86 -4.21 13.03
N LEU A 302 3.51 -3.61 14.18
CA LEU A 302 4.05 -3.94 15.49
C LEU A 302 5.57 -3.91 15.57
N LEU A 303 6.21 -2.96 14.85
CA LEU A 303 7.64 -2.68 14.94
C LEU A 303 8.10 -2.52 16.40
N GLN A 304 8.58 -3.59 17.03
CA GLN A 304 8.83 -3.65 18.48
C GLN A 304 10.18 -4.26 18.85
N ASN A 305 10.87 -4.92 17.91
CA ASN A 305 12.18 -5.52 18.13
C ASN A 305 13.08 -5.36 16.90
N GLU A 306 14.36 -5.69 17.05
CA GLU A 306 15.38 -5.52 16.00
C GLU A 306 15.09 -6.33 14.74
N GLU A 307 14.55 -7.55 14.87
CA GLU A 307 14.19 -8.41 13.73
C GLU A 307 13.10 -7.78 12.86
N MET A 308 12.12 -7.13 13.48
CA MET A 308 11.06 -6.39 12.77
C MET A 308 11.62 -5.16 12.06
N VAL A 309 12.57 -4.43 12.67
CA VAL A 309 13.25 -3.28 12.03
C VAL A 309 14.08 -3.75 10.84
N LYS A 310 14.77 -4.89 10.99
CA LYS A 310 15.52 -5.53 9.91
C LYS A 310 14.59 -5.89 8.75
N THR A 311 13.44 -6.51 9.05
CA THR A 311 12.42 -6.87 8.04
C THR A 311 11.92 -5.63 7.28
N VAL A 312 11.63 -4.53 7.97
CA VAL A 312 11.24 -3.26 7.33
C VAL A 312 12.33 -2.75 6.38
N ALA A 313 13.60 -2.76 6.82
CA ALA A 313 14.72 -2.34 5.98
C ALA A 313 14.89 -3.27 4.75
N ASP A 314 14.69 -4.58 4.91
CA ASP A 314 14.67 -5.55 3.80
C ASP A 314 13.55 -5.24 2.80
N ILE A 315 12.34 -4.88 3.28
CA ILE A 315 11.22 -4.48 2.41
C ILE A 315 11.58 -3.23 1.61
N TYR A 316 12.14 -2.19 2.24
CA TYR A 316 12.58 -0.99 1.50
C TYR A 316 13.60 -1.32 0.41
N ALA A 317 14.58 -2.17 0.72
CA ALA A 317 15.59 -2.62 -0.24
C ALA A 317 14.96 -3.37 -1.42
N SER A 318 13.99 -4.26 -1.14
CA SER A 318 13.27 -5.02 -2.17
C SER A 318 12.44 -4.15 -3.14
N LEU A 319 12.12 -2.92 -2.72
CA LEU A 319 11.40 -1.93 -3.53
C LEU A 319 12.34 -0.95 -4.25
N GLY A 320 13.66 -1.15 -4.15
CA GLY A 320 14.66 -0.28 -4.80
C GLY A 320 14.78 1.11 -4.18
N VAL A 321 14.25 1.32 -2.96
CA VAL A 321 14.26 2.63 -2.31
C VAL A 321 15.70 3.06 -2.02
N LYS A 322 16.06 4.30 -2.38
CA LYS A 322 17.42 4.83 -2.17
C LYS A 322 17.57 5.62 -0.89
N ARG A 323 16.49 6.26 -0.44
CA ARG A 323 16.50 7.04 0.80
C ARG A 323 15.24 6.81 1.62
N ILE A 324 15.40 6.68 2.92
CA ILE A 324 14.32 6.76 3.90
C ILE A 324 14.43 8.10 4.62
N VAL A 325 13.33 8.82 4.68
CA VAL A 325 13.13 9.99 5.54
C VAL A 325 12.19 9.56 6.65
N ALA A 326 12.70 9.35 7.86
CA ALA A 326 11.91 8.75 8.94
C ALA A 326 11.47 9.79 9.98
N GLN A 327 10.16 9.97 10.15
CA GLN A 327 9.59 10.91 11.13
C GLN A 327 9.89 10.44 12.56
N MET A 328 10.78 11.15 13.24
CA MET A 328 11.16 10.87 14.62
C MET A 328 10.27 11.56 15.65
N GLY A 329 9.40 12.45 15.19
CA GLY A 329 8.42 13.14 16.01
C GLY A 329 7.79 14.31 15.27
N ARG A 330 7.04 15.11 16.03
CA ARG A 330 6.51 16.40 15.59
C ARG A 330 6.85 17.42 16.67
N ILE A 331 7.23 18.64 16.32
CA ILE A 331 7.57 19.65 17.34
C ILE A 331 6.36 19.88 18.25
N GLY A 332 6.62 19.81 19.56
CA GLY A 332 5.61 19.87 20.62
C GLY A 332 4.93 18.53 20.94
N SER A 333 5.24 17.47 20.19
CA SER A 333 4.85 16.09 20.48
C SER A 333 6.06 15.29 20.97
N PHE A 334 5.83 14.14 21.63
CA PHE A 334 6.95 13.29 22.04
C PHE A 334 7.71 12.72 20.85
N THR A 335 8.96 12.34 21.10
CA THR A 335 9.85 11.76 20.08
C THR A 335 9.92 10.23 20.21
N LEU A 336 10.23 9.56 19.10
CA LEU A 336 10.29 8.09 19.02
C LEU A 336 11.65 7.50 19.42
N TYR A 337 12.60 8.34 19.80
CA TYR A 337 13.95 7.97 20.23
C TYR A 337 14.21 8.49 21.66
N PRO A 338 15.28 8.04 22.34
CA PRO A 338 15.64 8.48 23.69
C PRO A 338 16.13 9.95 23.76
N SER A 339 15.25 10.90 23.48
CA SER A 339 15.54 12.34 23.47
C SER A 339 15.62 12.94 24.88
N LYS A 340 16.52 13.90 25.09
CA LYS A 340 16.56 14.72 26.32
C LYS A 340 15.68 15.99 26.19
N VAL A 341 15.24 16.30 24.98
CA VAL A 341 14.41 17.47 24.63
C VAL A 341 12.93 17.11 24.57
N GLY A 342 12.60 16.05 23.84
CA GLY A 342 11.23 15.63 23.49
C GLY A 342 10.58 14.65 24.43
N ALA A 343 10.66 14.91 25.73
CA ALA A 343 10.09 14.00 26.73
C ALA A 343 8.56 13.92 26.62
N ARG A 344 8.05 12.69 26.78
CA ARG A 344 6.61 12.41 26.76
C ARG A 344 5.92 13.10 27.95
N GLY A 345 4.90 13.90 27.67
CA GLY A 345 4.16 14.64 28.70
C GLY A 345 3.10 13.81 29.42
N ARG A 346 2.52 12.80 28.74
CA ARG A 346 1.43 11.95 29.28
C ARG A 346 1.58 10.49 28.86
N ALA A 347 1.33 9.56 29.77
CA ALA A 347 1.21 8.14 29.47
C ALA A 347 -0.18 7.80 28.87
N GLY A 348 -0.29 6.68 28.15
CA GLY A 348 -1.57 6.14 27.67
C GLY A 348 -1.52 5.61 26.24
N ALA A 349 -2.48 4.74 25.91
CA ALA A 349 -2.65 4.27 24.54
C ALA A 349 -3.07 5.43 23.62
N ILE A 350 -2.59 5.41 22.38
CA ILE A 350 -2.85 6.46 21.42
C ILE A 350 -3.90 5.96 20.42
N LYS A 351 -4.84 6.84 20.10
CA LYS A 351 -5.88 6.56 19.11
C LYS A 351 -5.35 6.85 17.71
N GLY A 352 -5.40 5.86 16.82
CA GLY A 352 -5.09 6.03 15.40
C GLY A 352 -6.25 6.61 14.59
N ASP A 353 -5.99 6.91 13.32
CA ASP A 353 -7.00 7.46 12.39
C ASP A 353 -8.14 6.48 12.10
N ASP A 354 -7.88 5.17 12.22
CA ASP A 354 -8.87 4.07 12.16
C ASP A 354 -9.75 3.99 13.43
N GLN A 355 -9.61 4.95 14.34
CA GLN A 355 -10.30 5.08 15.61
C GLN A 355 -9.97 3.97 16.64
N GLN A 356 -8.94 3.15 16.38
CA GLN A 356 -8.49 2.11 17.30
C GLN A 356 -7.38 2.64 18.21
N TYR A 357 -7.17 1.96 19.34
CA TYR A 357 -6.11 2.30 20.29
C TYR A 357 -4.98 1.28 20.17
N SER A 358 -3.74 1.75 20.19
CA SER A 358 -2.55 0.90 20.19
C SER A 358 -1.52 1.39 21.21
N ASN A 359 -0.78 0.44 21.79
CA ASN A 359 0.42 0.69 22.58
C ASN A 359 1.71 0.33 21.82
N GLY A 360 1.63 0.09 20.51
CA GLY A 360 2.77 -0.37 19.71
C GLY A 360 3.97 0.58 19.77
N ALA A 361 3.75 1.88 19.62
CA ALA A 361 4.81 2.88 19.72
C ALA A 361 5.45 2.93 21.12
N GLU A 362 4.65 2.76 22.18
CA GLU A 362 5.16 2.70 23.56
C GLU A 362 6.03 1.46 23.78
N LYS A 363 5.61 0.30 23.28
CA LYS A 363 6.41 -0.93 23.30
C LYS A 363 7.71 -0.77 22.50
N MET A 364 7.64 -0.16 21.31
CA MET A 364 8.83 0.11 20.50
C MET A 364 9.84 0.95 21.29
N MET A 365 9.41 2.10 21.83
CA MET A 365 10.29 3.01 22.57
C MET A 365 10.85 2.40 23.87
N ALA A 366 10.14 1.45 24.48
CA ALA A 366 10.62 0.75 25.68
C ALA A 366 11.78 -0.23 25.39
N HIS A 367 11.91 -0.68 24.14
CA HIS A 367 12.83 -1.76 23.76
C HIS A 367 13.85 -1.34 22.70
N LEU A 368 13.62 -0.25 21.98
CA LEU A 368 14.41 0.17 20.83
C LEU A 368 14.73 1.66 20.87
N ASP A 369 15.98 1.98 20.59
CA ASP A 369 16.34 3.27 20.00
C ASP A 369 16.27 3.13 18.48
N ILE A 370 15.12 3.49 17.91
CA ILE A 370 14.88 3.34 16.47
C ILE A 370 15.79 4.24 15.64
N LEU A 371 16.20 5.40 16.17
CA LEU A 371 17.08 6.34 15.50
C LEU A 371 18.54 5.89 15.52
N ALA A 372 18.95 5.05 16.47
CA ALA A 372 20.24 4.38 16.42
C ALA A 372 20.24 3.14 15.48
N LEU A 373 19.14 2.37 15.49
CA LEU A 373 19.10 1.06 14.85
C LEU A 373 18.76 1.10 13.36
N LEU A 374 17.71 1.83 12.96
CA LEU A 374 17.23 1.83 11.57
C LEU A 374 18.27 2.39 10.57
N PRO A 375 19.01 3.48 10.85
CA PRO A 375 20.02 3.99 9.91
C PRO A 375 21.11 2.97 9.61
N LYS A 376 21.56 2.22 10.63
CA LYS A 376 22.55 1.16 10.48
C LYS A 376 22.05 0.08 9.52
N LEU A 377 20.82 -0.41 9.74
CA LEU A 377 20.21 -1.45 8.91
C LEU A 377 19.94 -0.97 7.47
N CYS A 378 19.56 0.31 7.29
CA CYS A 378 19.45 0.93 5.97
C CYS A 378 20.80 0.97 5.26
N ARG A 379 21.87 1.40 5.94
CA ARG A 379 23.23 1.48 5.39
C ARG A 379 23.76 0.12 4.92
N GLU A 380 23.51 -0.94 5.68
CA GLU A 380 23.85 -2.32 5.31
C GLU A 380 23.22 -2.76 3.97
N ARG A 381 22.12 -2.11 3.56
CA ARG A 381 21.38 -2.37 2.31
C ARG A 381 21.62 -1.30 1.24
N GLY A 382 22.56 -0.38 1.47
CA GLY A 382 22.85 0.72 0.54
C GLY A 382 21.74 1.78 0.48
N ILE A 383 20.92 1.90 1.54
CA ILE A 383 19.85 2.88 1.65
C ILE A 383 20.33 4.03 2.55
N LEU A 384 20.18 5.25 2.06
CA LEU A 384 20.48 6.46 2.83
C LEU A 384 19.36 6.74 3.84
N PHE A 385 19.71 7.25 5.01
CA PHE A 385 18.75 7.55 6.07
C PHE A 385 18.81 9.02 6.46
N SER A 386 17.65 9.68 6.42
CA SER A 386 17.47 11.02 6.98
C SER A 386 16.48 10.98 8.15
N ALA A 387 16.83 11.64 9.25
CA ALA A 387 15.90 11.82 10.37
C ALA A 387 15.00 13.03 10.11
N ASN A 388 13.69 12.86 10.26
CA ASN A 388 12.70 13.92 10.05
C ASN A 388 12.10 14.40 11.37
N MET A 389 11.77 15.69 11.40
CA MET A 389 10.84 16.26 12.36
C MET A 389 9.78 17.10 11.63
N ALA A 390 8.50 16.86 11.94
CA ALA A 390 7.43 17.71 11.43
C ALA A 390 7.31 18.98 12.28
N ILE A 391 7.19 20.14 11.62
CA ILE A 391 7.33 21.47 12.23
C ILE A 391 6.31 21.78 13.30
N ASN A 392 5.05 21.34 13.20
CA ASN A 392 4.06 21.75 14.18
C ASN A 392 2.86 20.81 14.27
N SER A 393 2.83 19.98 15.31
CA SER A 393 1.62 19.22 15.67
C SER A 393 1.72 18.73 17.12
N PRO A 394 1.53 19.62 18.12
CA PRO A 394 1.74 19.26 19.52
C PRO A 394 0.72 18.29 20.10
N TYR A 395 -0.42 18.08 19.41
CA TYR A 395 -1.55 17.27 19.90
C TYR A 395 -2.01 17.65 21.31
N ARG A 396 -2.25 18.96 21.50
CA ARG A 396 -2.61 19.56 22.79
C ARG A 396 -3.69 18.76 23.51
N GLY A 397 -3.40 18.37 24.76
CA GLY A 397 -4.29 17.62 25.63
C GLY A 397 -4.28 16.09 25.46
N SER A 398 -3.57 15.56 24.46
CA SER A 398 -3.54 14.12 24.17
C SER A 398 -2.32 13.40 24.79
N PRO A 399 -2.30 12.05 24.80
CA PRO A 399 -1.12 11.26 25.15
C PRO A 399 0.12 11.46 24.25
N LEU A 400 -0.02 12.18 23.13
CA LEU A 400 1.07 12.53 22.20
C LEU A 400 1.78 13.83 22.58
N GLU A 401 1.19 14.66 23.45
CA GLU A 401 1.73 15.98 23.80
C GLU A 401 3.06 15.87 24.57
N ALA A 402 4.06 16.66 24.17
CA ALA A 402 5.33 16.74 24.86
C ALA A 402 5.22 17.55 26.16
N LYS A 403 6.15 17.28 27.08
CA LYS A 403 6.23 18.02 28.35
C LYS A 403 6.39 19.53 28.14
N PHE A 404 7.26 19.96 27.21
CA PHE A 404 7.46 21.38 26.87
C PHE A 404 6.14 22.07 26.47
N SER A 405 5.37 21.46 25.58
CA SER A 405 4.07 21.98 25.15
C SER A 405 3.04 22.04 26.28
N MET A 406 3.07 21.08 27.20
CA MET A 406 2.18 21.12 28.38
C MET A 406 2.56 22.24 29.36
N GLU A 407 3.85 22.47 29.57
CA GLU A 407 4.36 23.43 30.54
C GLU A 407 4.25 24.88 30.05
N HIS A 408 4.18 25.09 28.74
CA HIS A 408 4.15 26.41 28.12
C HIS A 408 2.92 26.66 27.24
N PRO A 409 1.69 26.68 27.82
CA PRO A 409 0.48 27.00 27.06
C PRO A 409 0.51 28.42 26.44
N GLU A 410 1.33 29.33 26.97
CA GLU A 410 1.55 30.68 26.44
C GLU A 410 2.36 30.71 25.12
N TYR A 411 3.00 29.61 24.74
CA TYR A 411 3.75 29.50 23.49
C TYR A 411 2.89 29.04 22.30
N PHE A 412 1.58 28.91 22.50
CA PHE A 412 0.66 28.52 21.44
C PHE A 412 0.08 29.73 20.70
N HIS A 413 0.06 29.63 19.38
CA HIS A 413 -0.85 30.37 18.52
C HIS A 413 -1.99 29.43 18.11
N HIS A 414 -3.18 29.66 18.67
CA HIS A 414 -4.31 28.72 18.63
C HIS A 414 -3.98 27.34 19.25
N HIS A 415 -3.78 26.32 18.41
CA HIS A 415 -3.51 24.93 18.81
C HIS A 415 -2.13 24.43 18.37
N LEU A 416 -1.32 25.31 17.78
CA LEU A 416 0.02 25.07 17.28
C LEU A 416 1.03 25.95 18.04
N LEU A 417 2.30 25.54 18.10
CA LEU A 417 3.36 26.34 18.70
C LEU A 417 3.70 27.56 17.83
N ASP A 418 4.00 28.69 18.46
CA ASP A 418 4.29 29.96 17.80
C ASP A 418 5.79 30.09 17.48
N PHE A 419 6.15 29.95 16.20
CA PHE A 419 7.53 30.03 15.74
C PHE A 419 8.08 31.46 15.60
N GLU A 420 7.27 32.49 15.89
CA GLU A 420 7.82 33.84 16.08
C GLU A 420 8.52 33.99 17.45
N ARG A 421 8.28 33.05 18.38
CA ARG A 421 8.93 33.03 19.70
C ARG A 421 10.31 32.40 19.63
N PRO A 422 11.38 33.10 20.07
CA PRO A 422 12.72 32.54 20.11
C PRO A 422 12.84 31.25 20.92
N GLU A 423 12.06 31.11 21.99
CA GLU A 423 12.06 29.92 22.86
C GLU A 423 11.51 28.69 22.13
N VAL A 424 10.48 28.85 21.29
CA VAL A 424 9.93 27.78 20.46
C VAL A 424 10.92 27.38 19.37
N VAL A 425 11.52 28.38 18.70
CA VAL A 425 12.56 28.17 17.68
C VAL A 425 13.78 27.45 18.28
N ASP A 426 14.22 27.83 19.47
CA ASP A 426 15.34 27.19 20.16
C ASP A 426 15.03 25.74 20.54
N PHE A 427 13.87 25.51 21.16
CA PHE A 427 13.38 24.18 21.50
C PHE A 427 13.30 23.28 20.27
N ALA A 428 12.72 23.79 19.18
CA ALA A 428 12.55 23.03 17.96
C ALA A 428 13.90 22.70 17.31
N ALA A 429 14.86 23.63 17.28
CA ALA A 429 16.18 23.43 16.69
C ALA A 429 17.06 22.48 17.52
N GLU A 430 16.83 22.40 18.83
CA GLU A 430 17.52 21.49 19.72
C GLU A 430 17.25 20.01 19.37
N HIS A 431 16.05 19.68 18.89
CA HIS A 431 15.77 18.35 18.36
C HIS A 431 16.65 17.99 17.16
N PHE A 432 16.85 18.93 16.23
CA PHE A 432 17.74 18.70 15.08
C PHE A 432 19.19 18.55 15.52
N ARG A 433 19.61 19.29 16.56
CA ARG A 433 20.92 19.09 17.20
C ARG A 433 21.08 17.67 17.73
N GLU A 434 20.11 17.18 18.51
CA GLU A 434 20.16 15.81 19.04
C GLU A 434 20.18 14.77 17.92
N MET A 435 19.31 14.89 16.90
CA MET A 435 19.29 13.95 15.78
C MET A 435 20.61 13.98 14.99
N ALA A 436 21.26 15.15 14.83
CA ALA A 436 22.52 15.29 14.12
C ALA A 436 23.71 14.57 14.80
N GLU A 437 23.60 14.23 16.09
CA GLU A 437 24.60 13.44 16.83
C GLU A 437 24.63 11.97 16.39
N TYR A 438 23.53 11.48 15.79
CA TYR A 438 23.44 10.10 15.30
C TYR A 438 24.18 9.93 13.97
N GLU A 439 24.54 8.68 13.67
CA GLU A 439 25.12 8.31 12.38
C GLU A 439 24.04 8.23 11.29
N ILE A 440 23.56 9.39 10.86
CA ILE A 440 22.58 9.57 9.78
C ILE A 440 23.19 10.30 8.59
N ASP A 441 22.56 10.18 7.42
CA ASP A 441 23.00 10.78 6.15
C ASP A 441 22.34 12.15 5.88
N GLY A 442 21.28 12.49 6.61
CA GLY A 442 20.58 13.75 6.42
C GLY A 442 19.57 14.09 7.51
N LEU A 443 19.06 15.32 7.43
CA LEU A 443 17.97 15.83 8.25
C LEU A 443 16.86 16.34 7.34
N ASP A 444 15.61 16.11 7.70
CA ASP A 444 14.46 16.61 6.96
C ASP A 444 13.55 17.45 7.84
N VAL A 445 13.22 18.65 7.36
CA VAL A 445 12.33 19.59 8.02
C VAL A 445 10.99 19.58 7.30
N SER A 446 9.98 18.93 7.88
CA SER A 446 8.67 18.80 7.24
C SER A 446 7.73 19.92 7.65
N HIS A 447 7.56 20.89 6.76
CA HIS A 447 6.56 21.95 6.86
C HIS A 447 5.21 21.58 6.21
N THR A 448 5.15 20.49 5.46
CA THR A 448 3.89 20.04 4.81
C THR A 448 2.79 19.68 5.80
N ARG A 449 3.13 19.30 7.04
CA ARG A 449 2.15 18.99 8.09
C ARG A 449 1.77 20.25 8.86
N TRP A 450 0.53 20.70 8.64
CA TRP A 450 -0.06 21.87 9.29
C TRP A 450 0.77 23.15 9.07
N PRO A 451 0.88 23.63 7.81
CA PRO A 451 1.75 24.75 7.42
C PRO A 451 1.27 26.12 7.95
N TYR A 452 0.35 26.15 8.90
CA TYR A 452 -0.35 27.36 9.31
C TYR A 452 0.53 28.27 10.17
N TYR A 453 0.28 29.59 10.04
CA TYR A 453 0.84 30.63 10.89
C TYR A 453 2.38 30.71 10.85
N GLN A 454 3.00 30.24 9.77
CA GLN A 454 4.42 30.46 9.48
C GLN A 454 4.56 31.67 8.55
N THR A 455 5.60 32.46 8.75
CA THR A 455 5.99 33.57 7.88
C THR A 455 7.32 33.26 7.22
N ALA A 456 7.69 33.99 6.16
CA ALA A 456 9.00 33.81 5.54
C ALA A 456 10.13 33.99 6.57
N GLU A 457 10.01 35.00 7.44
CA GLU A 457 10.96 35.30 8.51
C GLU A 457 11.07 34.18 9.54
N SER A 458 9.94 33.61 9.99
CA SER A 458 9.95 32.52 10.98
C SER A 458 10.60 31.26 10.42
N ILE A 459 10.33 30.93 9.16
CA ILE A 459 10.92 29.78 8.46
C ILE A 459 12.43 29.95 8.31
N ILE A 460 12.88 31.14 7.87
CA ILE A 460 14.31 31.44 7.71
C ILE A 460 15.03 31.42 9.06
N ALA A 461 14.46 32.08 10.07
CA ALA A 461 15.04 32.13 11.42
C ALA A 461 15.20 30.72 12.00
N PHE A 462 14.20 29.86 11.79
CA PHE A 462 14.24 28.49 12.25
C PHE A 462 15.37 27.68 11.62
N HIS A 463 15.52 27.71 10.29
CA HIS A 463 16.58 26.96 9.60
C HIS A 463 17.99 27.48 9.93
N ARG A 464 18.14 28.81 10.08
CA ARG A 464 19.41 29.38 10.57
C ARG A 464 19.73 28.85 11.97
N ARG A 465 18.73 28.77 12.87
CA ARG A 465 18.92 28.23 14.22
C ARG A 465 19.28 26.75 14.19
N ILE A 466 18.69 25.95 13.30
CA ILE A 466 19.09 24.54 13.09
C ILE A 466 20.59 24.47 12.75
N VAL A 467 21.03 25.21 11.72
CA VAL A 467 22.44 25.19 11.28
C VAL A 467 23.38 25.71 12.37
N GLU A 468 22.97 26.72 13.13
CA GLU A 468 23.72 27.22 14.29
C GLU A 468 23.92 26.15 15.35
N LYS A 469 22.85 25.41 15.70
CA LYS A 469 22.86 24.36 16.73
C LYS A 469 23.67 23.13 16.31
N ILE A 470 23.48 22.63 15.08
CA ILE A 470 24.24 21.47 14.57
C ILE A 470 25.70 21.83 14.26
N GLY A 471 25.95 23.10 13.92
CA GLY A 471 27.25 23.62 13.50
C GLY A 471 27.58 23.34 12.03
N TRP A 472 28.28 24.29 11.40
CA TRP A 472 28.62 24.24 9.97
C TRP A 472 29.42 23.01 9.52
N LYS A 473 30.25 22.45 10.41
CA LYS A 473 30.99 21.23 10.10
C LYS A 473 30.02 20.07 9.88
N ARG A 474 29.12 19.82 10.84
CA ARG A 474 28.15 18.72 10.75
C ARG A 474 27.12 18.98 9.66
N ARG A 475 26.68 20.22 9.47
CA ARG A 475 25.83 20.63 8.34
C ARG A 475 26.39 20.16 6.99
N LYS A 476 27.70 20.32 6.74
CA LYS A 476 28.31 19.92 5.46
C LYS A 476 28.42 18.40 5.25
N GLU A 477 28.26 17.63 6.31
CA GLU A 477 28.27 16.16 6.27
C GLU A 477 26.85 15.57 6.06
N LEU A 478 25.81 16.39 6.23
CA LEU A 478 24.40 15.98 6.20
C LEU A 478 23.69 16.61 4.99
N GLU A 479 22.87 15.84 4.29
CA GLU A 479 21.89 16.43 3.34
C GLU A 479 20.71 17.00 4.14
N LEU A 480 20.45 18.31 4.02
CA LEU A 480 19.29 18.94 4.66
C LEU A 480 18.15 19.09 3.65
N SER A 481 17.03 18.43 3.87
CA SER A 481 15.85 18.51 3.01
C SER A 481 14.70 19.25 3.70
N MET A 482 13.84 19.87 2.89
CA MET A 482 12.65 20.56 3.36
C MET A 482 11.45 20.15 2.50
N SER A 483 10.38 19.65 3.13
CA SER A 483 9.08 19.51 2.49
C SER A 483 8.19 20.68 2.85
N PHE A 484 7.48 21.27 1.89
CA PHE A 484 6.61 22.42 2.16
C PHE A 484 5.39 22.45 1.24
N THR A 485 4.39 23.24 1.65
CA THR A 485 3.15 23.42 0.88
C THR A 485 3.38 24.37 -0.29
N VAL A 486 3.02 23.93 -1.49
CA VAL A 486 3.12 24.76 -2.70
C VAL A 486 2.12 25.89 -2.75
N ASP A 487 2.40 26.87 -3.59
CA ASP A 487 1.56 28.04 -3.89
C ASP A 487 1.42 29.04 -2.72
N ASP A 488 2.15 28.81 -1.62
CA ASP A 488 2.28 29.74 -0.52
C ASP A 488 3.47 30.70 -0.76
N PRO A 489 3.24 32.02 -0.86
CA PRO A 489 4.29 32.99 -1.14
C PRO A 489 5.35 33.07 -0.03
N ASP A 490 4.99 32.83 1.23
CA ASP A 490 5.93 32.92 2.35
C ASP A 490 6.97 31.79 2.27
N TYR A 491 6.52 30.58 1.92
CA TYR A 491 7.42 29.46 1.66
C TYR A 491 8.34 29.70 0.46
N TYR A 492 7.81 30.23 -0.65
CA TYR A 492 8.63 30.51 -1.82
C TYR A 492 9.74 31.52 -1.51
N GLN A 493 9.41 32.62 -0.81
CA GLN A 493 10.38 33.64 -0.39
C GLN A 493 11.42 33.06 0.58
N ALA A 494 10.98 32.28 1.57
CA ALA A 494 11.89 31.63 2.50
C ALA A 494 12.86 30.71 1.78
N VAL A 495 12.36 29.81 0.93
CA VAL A 495 13.18 28.83 0.19
C VAL A 495 14.26 29.50 -0.64
N GLU A 496 13.98 30.63 -1.30
CA GLU A 496 15.01 31.37 -2.04
C GLU A 496 16.17 31.81 -1.14
N VAL A 497 15.87 32.30 0.07
CA VAL A 497 16.89 32.66 1.06
C VAL A 497 17.61 31.43 1.59
N LEU A 498 16.89 30.36 1.93
CA LEU A 498 17.46 29.12 2.45
C LEU A 498 18.45 28.48 1.46
N LEU A 499 18.14 28.47 0.17
CA LEU A 499 19.03 27.97 -0.88
C LEU A 499 20.26 28.87 -1.05
N LYS A 500 20.05 30.19 -1.08
CA LYS A 500 21.13 31.17 -1.24
C LYS A 500 22.14 31.10 -0.08
N GLU A 501 21.67 30.84 1.12
CA GLU A 501 22.49 30.72 2.33
C GLU A 501 23.03 29.32 2.57
N ASP A 502 22.79 28.37 1.65
CA ASP A 502 23.18 26.97 1.78
C ASP A 502 22.67 26.34 3.10
N LEU A 503 21.42 26.59 3.43
CA LEU A 503 20.76 26.03 4.62
C LEU A 503 20.01 24.73 4.30
N ILE A 504 19.64 24.52 3.04
CA ILE A 504 18.95 23.33 2.53
C ILE A 504 19.55 22.87 1.19
N ASP A 505 19.44 21.58 0.91
CA ASP A 505 20.00 20.88 -0.24
C ASP A 505 18.94 20.31 -1.18
N VAL A 506 17.78 19.94 -0.62
CA VAL A 506 16.69 19.30 -1.36
C VAL A 506 15.34 19.93 -1.02
N LEU A 507 14.59 20.29 -2.06
CA LEU A 507 13.22 20.77 -1.95
C LEU A 507 12.24 19.64 -2.24
N THR A 508 11.20 19.52 -1.42
CA THR A 508 10.07 18.62 -1.68
C THR A 508 8.76 19.42 -1.66
N PRO A 509 8.48 20.19 -2.73
CA PRO A 509 7.22 20.92 -2.87
C PRO A 509 6.06 19.92 -3.02
N GLY A 510 5.02 20.05 -2.19
CA GLY A 510 3.87 19.17 -2.26
C GLY A 510 2.58 19.79 -1.72
N ARG A 511 1.50 19.02 -1.79
CA ARG A 511 0.24 19.32 -1.10
C ARG A 511 0.02 18.28 -0.02
N LEU A 512 -0.54 18.69 1.11
CA LEU A 512 -0.81 17.78 2.22
C LEU A 512 -2.04 16.92 1.92
N MET A 513 -1.90 15.60 2.06
CA MET A 513 -2.99 14.62 1.96
C MET A 513 -3.73 14.61 0.62
N CYS A 514 -3.12 15.10 -0.47
CA CYS A 514 -3.77 15.07 -1.78
C CYS A 514 -2.77 14.96 -2.92
N LEU A 515 -3.21 14.30 -3.99
CA LEU A 515 -2.49 14.21 -5.27
C LEU A 515 -2.93 15.29 -6.27
N TYR A 516 -4.07 15.93 -6.02
CA TYR A 516 -4.71 16.85 -6.94
C TYR A 516 -5.10 18.17 -6.25
N PRO A 517 -5.00 19.32 -6.96
CA PRO A 517 -4.50 19.46 -8.33
C PRO A 517 -2.98 19.21 -8.42
N GLU A 518 -2.54 18.73 -9.58
CA GLU A 518 -1.14 18.46 -9.87
C GLU A 518 -0.26 19.71 -9.59
N VAL A 519 0.88 19.51 -8.94
CA VAL A 519 1.86 20.56 -8.66
C VAL A 519 2.68 20.91 -9.92
N ASN A 520 2.81 22.20 -10.23
CA ASN A 520 3.79 22.68 -11.20
C ASN A 520 5.16 22.84 -10.51
N LEU A 521 6.12 21.97 -10.84
CA LEU A 521 7.45 21.96 -10.24
C LEU A 521 8.41 22.99 -10.85
N ARG A 522 8.11 23.51 -12.05
CA ARG A 522 9.03 24.37 -12.81
C ARG A 522 9.59 25.56 -12.02
N PRO A 523 8.78 26.35 -11.26
CA PRO A 523 9.32 27.48 -10.50
C PRO A 523 10.34 27.05 -9.45
N TYR A 524 10.11 25.90 -8.81
CA TYR A 524 11.00 25.35 -7.79
C TYR A 524 12.26 24.74 -8.39
N LEU A 525 12.15 24.10 -9.55
CA LEU A 525 13.30 23.60 -10.33
C LEU A 525 14.19 24.75 -10.79
N GLU A 526 13.61 25.80 -11.38
CA GLU A 526 14.33 27.02 -11.77
C GLU A 526 15.03 27.68 -10.59
N LEU A 527 14.39 27.69 -9.41
CA LEU A 527 14.98 28.23 -8.20
C LEU A 527 16.11 27.34 -7.64
N ALA A 528 15.90 26.03 -7.52
CA ALA A 528 16.89 25.10 -6.98
C ALA A 528 18.14 24.99 -7.88
N HIS A 529 17.95 24.91 -9.20
CA HIS A 529 19.06 24.80 -10.17
C HIS A 529 19.96 26.04 -10.16
N ARG A 530 19.44 27.23 -9.88
CA ARG A 530 20.26 28.45 -9.69
C ARG A 530 21.32 28.29 -8.61
N TYR A 531 21.08 27.42 -7.63
CA TYR A 531 21.97 27.16 -6.50
C TYR A 531 22.54 25.72 -6.50
N GLY A 532 22.37 24.96 -7.60
CA GLY A 532 22.87 23.59 -7.72
C GLY A 532 22.21 22.60 -6.75
N LYS A 533 20.94 22.84 -6.40
CA LYS A 533 20.16 22.03 -5.44
C LYS A 533 19.12 21.16 -6.16
N LYS A 534 18.58 20.16 -5.44
CA LYS A 534 17.67 19.16 -5.99
C LYS A 534 16.21 19.48 -5.68
N VAL A 535 15.31 19.00 -6.52
CA VAL A 535 13.85 19.01 -6.29
C VAL A 535 13.29 17.61 -6.45
N TYR A 536 12.65 17.11 -5.39
CA TYR A 536 11.96 15.83 -5.40
C TYR A 536 10.46 16.08 -5.48
N ALA A 537 9.77 15.31 -6.32
CA ALA A 537 8.34 15.44 -6.49
C ALA A 537 7.59 14.61 -5.44
N LEU A 538 6.67 15.24 -4.71
CA LEU A 538 5.90 14.56 -3.68
C LEU A 538 4.70 13.81 -4.29
N LEU A 539 4.58 12.52 -3.97
CA LEU A 539 3.38 11.70 -4.16
C LEU A 539 2.86 11.26 -2.79
N ASP A 540 1.65 11.70 -2.40
CA ASP A 540 1.06 11.37 -1.11
C ASP A 540 0.40 9.97 -1.14
N GLY A 541 0.56 9.21 -0.05
CA GLY A 541 -0.12 7.94 0.22
C GLY A 541 -1.64 8.08 0.38
N TRP A 542 -2.16 9.30 0.52
CA TRP A 542 -3.58 9.61 0.51
C TRP A 542 -4.01 10.29 -0.80
N GLY A 543 -5.13 9.83 -1.36
CA GLY A 543 -5.66 10.30 -2.65
C GLY A 543 -6.84 11.27 -2.52
N TYR A 544 -6.93 12.09 -1.48
CA TYR A 544 -8.06 13.02 -1.37
C TYR A 544 -8.06 14.03 -2.54
N SER A 545 -9.23 14.28 -3.13
CA SER A 545 -9.43 15.42 -4.01
C SER A 545 -9.80 16.65 -3.17
N TYR A 546 -9.35 17.84 -3.58
CA TYR A 546 -9.64 19.12 -2.92
C TYR A 546 -11.14 19.45 -2.78
N SER A 547 -12.03 18.64 -3.38
CA SER A 547 -13.49 18.83 -3.43
C SER A 547 -14.24 18.42 -2.15
N GLY A 548 -13.58 18.36 -0.99
CA GLY A 548 -14.25 18.27 0.32
C GLY A 548 -15.04 16.98 0.60
N MET A 549 -14.92 15.95 -0.23
CA MET A 549 -15.53 14.64 0.03
C MET A 549 -14.51 13.77 0.78
N ASN A 550 -14.76 13.59 2.08
CA ASN A 550 -14.04 12.69 3.00
C ASN A 550 -14.26 11.20 2.65
N THR A 551 -14.14 10.82 1.38
CA THR A 551 -13.97 9.42 1.01
C THR A 551 -12.47 9.16 0.97
N GLN A 552 -11.94 8.46 1.97
CA GLN A 552 -10.58 7.92 1.97
C GLN A 552 -10.40 7.00 0.75
N ILE A 553 -10.03 7.56 -0.39
CA ILE A 553 -9.64 6.80 -1.58
C ILE A 553 -8.12 6.81 -1.56
N GLN A 554 -7.51 5.64 -1.38
CA GLN A 554 -6.07 5.53 -1.61
C GLN A 554 -5.78 5.84 -3.08
N PRO A 555 -4.58 6.37 -3.38
CA PRO A 555 -4.14 6.58 -4.75
C PRO A 555 -4.32 5.35 -5.62
N ARG A 556 -4.79 5.56 -6.86
CA ARG A 556 -4.84 4.49 -7.86
C ARG A 556 -3.47 4.32 -8.52
N PRO A 557 -3.09 3.10 -8.92
CA PRO A 557 -1.80 2.85 -9.57
C PRO A 557 -1.55 3.75 -10.78
N ASN A 558 -2.55 3.90 -11.66
CA ASN A 558 -2.46 4.80 -12.82
C ASN A 558 -2.30 6.28 -12.47
N GLU A 559 -2.80 6.74 -11.32
CA GLU A 559 -2.60 8.13 -10.88
C GLU A 559 -1.15 8.36 -10.49
N TYR A 560 -0.56 7.43 -9.74
CA TYR A 560 0.88 7.46 -9.42
C TYR A 560 1.75 7.41 -10.67
N ARG A 561 1.48 6.49 -11.61
CA ARG A 561 2.23 6.42 -12.88
C ARG A 561 2.17 7.75 -13.64
N ARG A 562 0.96 8.29 -13.85
CA ARG A 562 0.77 9.55 -14.59
C ARG A 562 1.49 10.71 -13.91
N LEU A 563 1.36 10.85 -12.59
CA LEU A 563 1.99 11.95 -11.85
C LEU A 563 3.52 11.82 -11.82
N ALA A 564 4.05 10.62 -11.60
CA ALA A 564 5.47 10.36 -11.66
C ALA A 564 6.04 10.70 -13.04
N GLU A 565 5.39 10.24 -14.12
CA GLU A 565 5.72 10.61 -15.50
C GLU A 565 5.72 12.12 -15.70
N THR A 566 4.67 12.82 -15.26
CA THR A 566 4.60 14.26 -15.42
C THR A 566 5.74 14.97 -14.69
N TYR A 567 6.01 14.60 -13.44
CA TYR A 567 7.03 15.26 -12.62
C TYR A 567 8.45 14.99 -13.11
N LEU A 568 8.75 13.76 -13.51
CA LEU A 568 10.05 13.41 -14.09
C LEU A 568 10.25 14.12 -15.43
N ASN A 569 9.21 14.24 -16.26
CA ASN A 569 9.26 15.03 -17.50
C ASN A 569 9.38 16.55 -17.27
N GLN A 570 8.99 17.07 -16.11
CA GLN A 570 9.28 18.46 -15.72
C GLN A 570 10.73 18.66 -15.30
N GLY A 571 11.45 17.59 -14.93
CA GLY A 571 12.86 17.61 -14.54
C GLY A 571 13.12 17.33 -13.05
N ALA A 572 12.17 16.72 -12.32
CA ALA A 572 12.40 16.33 -10.92
C ALA A 572 13.59 15.35 -10.80
N ASP A 573 14.42 15.53 -9.76
CA ASP A 573 15.59 14.69 -9.48
C ASP A 573 15.24 13.32 -8.90
N GLY A 574 14.01 13.18 -8.39
CA GLY A 574 13.52 11.96 -7.75
C GLY A 574 12.05 12.07 -7.36
N ILE A 575 11.49 10.94 -6.92
CA ILE A 575 10.13 10.86 -6.41
C ILE A 575 10.16 10.61 -4.90
N TYR A 576 9.41 11.41 -4.18
CA TYR A 576 9.24 11.36 -2.74
C TYR A 576 7.85 10.83 -2.40
N PHE A 577 7.75 9.59 -1.92
CA PHE A 577 6.49 9.00 -1.48
C PHE A 577 6.21 9.38 -0.02
N TYR A 578 5.25 10.29 0.17
CA TYR A 578 4.82 10.74 1.49
C TYR A 578 3.87 9.70 2.10
N GLN A 579 4.11 9.27 3.34
CA GLN A 579 3.33 8.22 4.05
C GLN A 579 3.42 6.84 3.40
N SER A 580 4.66 6.38 3.23
CA SER A 580 5.00 5.14 2.54
C SER A 580 4.40 3.88 3.16
N GLU A 581 3.94 3.89 4.42
CA GLU A 581 3.24 2.77 5.06
C GLU A 581 1.98 2.36 4.28
N GLN A 582 1.32 3.31 3.60
CA GLN A 582 0.18 3.01 2.72
C GLN A 582 0.59 2.20 1.49
N ILE A 583 1.86 2.25 1.11
CA ILE A 583 2.45 1.53 -0.04
C ILE A 583 2.92 0.15 0.40
N LEU A 584 3.64 0.03 1.53
CA LEU A 584 4.33 -1.22 1.93
C LEU A 584 3.43 -2.46 1.96
N SER A 585 2.15 -2.27 2.29
CA SER A 585 1.16 -3.36 2.33
C SER A 585 0.20 -3.39 1.13
N ASN A 586 0.27 -2.41 0.24
CA ASN A 586 -0.60 -2.31 -0.93
C ASN A 586 0.10 -2.95 -2.14
N PRO A 587 -0.33 -4.13 -2.62
CA PRO A 587 0.33 -4.83 -3.72
C PRO A 587 0.30 -4.04 -5.03
N PHE A 588 -0.72 -3.20 -5.23
CA PHE A 588 -0.84 -2.38 -6.44
C PHE A 588 0.17 -1.24 -6.46
N LEU A 589 0.35 -0.53 -5.34
CA LEU A 589 1.28 0.60 -5.26
C LEU A 589 2.74 0.13 -5.18
N LYS A 590 3.04 -0.99 -4.51
CA LYS A 590 4.38 -1.60 -4.54
C LYS A 590 4.87 -1.88 -5.96
N ARG A 591 3.97 -2.39 -6.80
CA ARG A 591 4.28 -2.63 -8.20
C ARG A 591 4.60 -1.33 -8.95
N VAL A 592 3.87 -0.25 -8.73
CA VAL A 592 4.22 1.05 -9.35
C VAL A 592 5.62 1.49 -8.93
N VAL A 593 5.99 1.32 -7.65
CA VAL A 593 7.34 1.62 -7.17
C VAL A 593 8.41 0.72 -7.84
N ARG A 594 8.12 -0.57 -8.03
CA ARG A 594 9.01 -1.49 -8.75
C ARG A 594 9.18 -1.10 -10.22
N GLU A 595 8.07 -0.79 -10.90
CA GLU A 595 8.06 -0.32 -12.28
C GLU A 595 8.89 0.97 -12.47
N LEU A 596 8.98 1.85 -11.47
CA LEU A 596 9.82 3.07 -11.53
C LEU A 596 11.33 2.75 -11.53
N ASN A 597 11.71 1.59 -10.99
CA ASN A 597 13.10 1.13 -10.93
C ASN A 597 13.50 0.26 -12.13
N GLU A 598 12.57 -0.09 -13.02
CA GLU A 598 12.87 -0.84 -14.25
C GLU A 598 13.38 0.13 -15.34
N GLU A 599 14.40 -0.27 -16.10
CA GLU A 599 15.00 0.51 -17.20
C GLU A 599 14.25 0.37 -18.52
#